data_AF-A0A9N9GHW2-F1
#
_entry.id   AF-A0A9N9GHW2-F1
#
_cell.length_a   1.000
_cell.length_b   1.000
_cell.length_c   1.000
_cell.angle_alpha   90.00
_cell.angle_beta   90.00
_cell.angle_gamma   90.00
#
_symmetry.space_group_name_H-M   'P 1'
#
loop_
_entity.id
_entity.type
_entity.pdbx_description
1 polymer ?
#
loop_
_entity_poly.entity_id
_entity_poly.type
_entity_poly.pdbx_seq_one_letter_code
_entity_poly.pdbx_strand_id
1 'polypeptide(L)'
;MHYLMPIKHKVLSLHSSANEGPDGDVSIFFGLSGTGKTTLSADPKRFLIGDDEHCWSDDGIFNIEGGCYAKCINLSAEREPEIFNAIRFGSVLENVVYDQHTRIVNYDDSSLTENTRCAYPIEFIPNAKVPCISSSHPKNIILLTCDAYGILPPVSKLSSSQAMYHFISGYTAKIAGTEDGVTEPEATFSACFGQPFLVLHPYRYAKMLADKMEHHKADAWLINTGWNGGAYGVGERIKLKYSRAIIDAIHSGELANSEYENYEVFNLNIPKSCTGVPSEILHPSRTWKGTQEDYVKTRDTLAKSFIENFKIYQEQTASEVVHSGPILS
;
A
#
# COMPACT_ATOMS: atom_id res chain seq x y z
N MET A 1 -5.50 16.46 10.89
CA MET A 1 -4.93 17.11 9.68
C MET A 1 -5.86 17.05 8.46
N HIS A 2 -6.57 15.94 8.23
CA HIS A 2 -7.48 15.74 7.08
C HIS A 2 -8.62 16.76 6.89
N TYR A 3 -9.00 17.55 7.89
CA TYR A 3 -9.93 18.68 7.70
C TYR A 3 -9.22 19.99 7.36
N LEU A 4 -8.31 20.44 8.24
CA LEU A 4 -7.67 21.75 8.13
C LEU A 4 -6.86 21.89 6.84
N MET A 5 -6.07 20.87 6.47
CA MET A 5 -5.18 20.96 5.32
C MET A 5 -5.97 21.09 4.00
N PRO A 6 -6.95 20.24 3.68
CA PRO A 6 -7.73 20.39 2.45
C PRO A 6 -8.67 21.60 2.43
N ILE A 7 -9.29 21.96 3.57
CA ILE A 7 -10.30 23.04 3.62
C ILE A 7 -9.65 24.43 3.70
N LYS A 8 -8.73 24.62 4.65
CA LYS A 8 -8.18 25.95 4.96
C LYS A 8 -6.94 26.24 4.12
N HIS A 9 -6.10 25.24 3.92
CA HIS A 9 -4.79 25.41 3.27
C HIS A 9 -4.75 24.92 1.82
N LYS A 10 -5.79 24.21 1.36
CA LYS A 10 -5.84 23.55 0.04
C LYS A 10 -4.68 22.56 -0.17
N VAL A 11 -4.15 22.02 0.91
CA VAL A 11 -3.06 21.03 0.93
C VAL A 11 -3.66 19.63 1.06
N LEU A 12 -3.18 18.68 0.26
CA LEU A 12 -3.65 17.30 0.29
C LEU A 12 -3.03 16.57 1.47
N SER A 13 -3.86 16.11 2.43
CA SER A 13 -3.44 15.30 3.58
C SER A 13 -3.69 13.82 3.28
N LEU A 14 -2.71 12.98 3.57
CA LEU A 14 -2.60 11.60 3.12
C LEU A 14 -2.25 10.66 4.28
N HIS A 15 -2.95 9.52 4.35
CA HIS A 15 -2.54 8.39 5.19
C HIS A 15 -1.65 7.47 4.34
N SER A 16 -0.35 7.71 4.44
CA SER A 16 0.67 7.13 3.56
C SER A 16 2.05 7.22 4.20
N SER A 17 2.95 6.32 3.81
CA SER A 17 4.39 6.54 4.00
C SER A 17 4.98 7.26 2.80
N ALA A 18 6.17 7.86 2.97
CA ALA A 18 6.90 8.45 1.85
C ALA A 18 8.40 8.29 2.01
N ASN A 19 9.11 8.18 0.89
CA ASN A 19 10.57 8.20 0.84
C ASN A 19 11.09 8.97 -0.38
N GLU A 20 12.34 9.37 -0.32
CA GLU A 20 13.04 10.14 -1.34
C GLU A 20 14.29 9.39 -1.79
N GLY A 21 14.48 9.24 -3.10
CA GLY A 21 15.69 8.66 -3.67
C GLY A 21 16.88 9.62 -3.62
N PRO A 22 18.10 9.14 -3.90
CA PRO A 22 19.31 9.98 -3.90
C PRO A 22 19.25 11.11 -4.93
N ASP A 23 18.48 10.95 -6.01
CA ASP A 23 18.28 11.96 -7.06
C ASP A 23 17.08 12.90 -6.76
N GLY A 24 16.51 12.80 -5.56
CA GLY A 24 15.39 13.63 -5.11
C GLY A 24 14.02 13.18 -5.63
N ASP A 25 13.91 12.02 -6.28
CA ASP A 25 12.63 11.46 -6.70
C ASP A 25 11.83 10.96 -5.49
N VAL A 26 10.57 11.37 -5.35
CA VAL A 26 9.75 11.03 -4.20
C VAL A 26 8.72 9.96 -4.56
N SER A 27 8.50 9.00 -3.66
CA SER A 27 7.44 8.00 -3.75
C SER A 27 6.54 8.06 -2.53
N ILE A 28 5.23 7.97 -2.75
CA ILE A 28 4.22 7.84 -1.68
C ILE A 28 3.64 6.42 -1.73
N PHE A 29 3.51 5.78 -0.58
CA PHE A 29 2.92 4.45 -0.45
C PHE A 29 1.68 4.51 0.44
N PHE A 30 0.54 4.22 -0.17
CA PHE A 30 -0.74 4.01 0.50
C PHE A 30 -0.94 2.54 0.78
N GLY A 31 -1.59 2.22 1.89
CA GLY A 31 -1.90 0.85 2.23
C GLY A 31 -2.39 0.74 3.65
N LEU A 32 -3.27 -0.23 3.89
CA LEU A 32 -3.72 -0.55 5.24
C LEU A 32 -2.65 -1.31 6.02
N SER A 33 -2.86 -1.47 7.33
CA SER A 33 -1.97 -2.27 8.18
C SER A 33 -1.77 -3.68 7.58
N GLY A 34 -0.52 -4.16 7.56
CA GLY A 34 -0.18 -5.49 7.04
C GLY A 34 -0.02 -5.60 5.51
N THR A 35 -0.25 -4.52 4.75
CA THR A 35 -0.03 -4.47 3.29
C THR A 35 1.42 -4.17 2.88
N GLY A 36 2.33 -4.02 3.84
CA GLY A 36 3.76 -3.81 3.57
C GLY A 36 4.20 -2.35 3.41
N LYS A 37 3.34 -1.36 3.74
CA LYS A 37 3.65 0.08 3.68
C LYS A 37 5.00 0.42 4.33
N THR A 38 5.16 0.16 5.63
CA THR A 38 6.38 0.46 6.39
C THR A 38 7.59 -0.32 5.86
N THR A 39 7.41 -1.62 5.56
CA THR A 39 8.48 -2.50 5.06
C THR A 39 9.01 -2.06 3.68
N LEU A 40 8.13 -1.57 2.79
CA LEU A 40 8.51 -1.12 1.44
C LEU A 40 8.98 0.34 1.40
N SER A 41 8.54 1.18 2.34
CA SER A 41 9.01 2.56 2.45
C SER A 41 10.39 2.66 3.14
N ALA A 42 10.68 1.76 4.08
CA ALA A 42 11.99 1.57 4.69
C ALA A 42 12.93 0.82 3.73
N ASP A 43 13.26 1.48 2.62
CA ASP A 43 14.26 1.00 1.65
C ASP A 43 15.63 1.57 2.02
N PRO A 44 16.66 0.74 2.27
CA PRO A 44 17.99 1.23 2.62
C PRO A 44 18.65 2.10 1.53
N LYS A 45 18.15 2.06 0.29
CA LYS A 45 18.64 2.90 -0.83
C LYS A 45 18.01 4.29 -0.87
N ARG A 46 17.02 4.57 -0.02
CA ARG A 46 16.20 5.79 -0.07
C ARG A 46 16.09 6.40 1.32
N PHE A 47 15.85 7.71 1.36
CA PHE A 47 15.67 8.44 2.61
C PHE A 47 14.20 8.40 3.02
N LEU A 48 13.90 7.88 4.21
CA LEU A 48 12.53 7.83 4.75
C LEU A 48 12.08 9.25 5.14
N ILE A 49 10.96 9.72 4.58
CA ILE A 49 10.34 11.00 4.99
C ILE A 49 9.43 10.77 6.20
N GLY A 50 8.68 9.67 6.19
CA GLY A 50 7.80 9.25 7.28
C GLY A 50 7.07 7.95 6.92
N ASP A 51 6.47 7.30 7.91
CA ASP A 51 5.84 5.98 7.73
C ASP A 51 4.31 6.00 7.69
N ASP A 52 3.61 7.06 8.13
CA ASP A 52 2.15 7.01 8.26
C ASP A 52 1.36 8.25 7.79
N GLU A 53 1.76 9.48 8.14
CA GLU A 53 0.96 10.67 7.81
C GLU A 53 1.74 11.76 7.06
N HIS A 54 1.27 12.15 5.87
CA HIS A 54 1.93 13.17 5.05
C HIS A 54 0.98 14.22 4.49
N CYS A 55 1.54 15.36 4.11
CA CYS A 55 0.85 16.42 3.37
C CYS A 55 1.61 16.76 2.09
N TRP A 56 0.91 16.76 0.96
CA TRP A 56 1.43 17.23 -0.34
C TRP A 56 0.93 18.65 -0.61
N SER A 57 1.83 19.62 -0.41
CA SER A 57 1.60 21.04 -0.66
C SER A 57 2.02 21.45 -2.08
N ASP A 58 1.99 22.75 -2.36
CA ASP A 58 2.50 23.30 -3.61
C ASP A 58 4.03 23.34 -3.68
N ASP A 59 4.71 23.17 -2.54
CA ASP A 59 6.18 23.23 -2.43
C ASP A 59 6.84 21.83 -2.30
N GLY A 60 6.04 20.76 -2.19
CA GLY A 60 6.55 19.41 -2.02
C GLY A 60 5.71 18.57 -1.07
N ILE A 61 6.36 17.66 -0.35
CA ILE A 61 5.72 16.80 0.65
C ILE A 61 6.40 16.95 2.01
N PHE A 62 5.62 16.90 3.09
CA PHE A 62 6.15 16.88 4.44
C PHE A 62 5.42 15.86 5.31
N ASN A 63 6.17 15.27 6.23
CA ASN A 63 5.64 14.42 7.29
C ASN A 63 4.88 15.28 8.31
N ILE A 64 3.75 14.76 8.80
CA ILE A 64 2.99 15.38 9.90
C ILE A 64 3.65 15.06 11.26
N GLU A 65 4.36 13.95 11.34
CA GLU A 65 4.85 13.33 12.56
C GLU A 65 6.35 13.59 12.81
N GLY A 66 6.81 13.29 14.02
CA GLY A 66 8.22 13.34 14.43
C GLY A 66 8.82 11.97 14.76
N GLY A 67 8.13 10.89 14.42
CA GLY A 67 8.51 9.52 14.76
C GLY A 67 7.71 8.51 13.96
N CYS A 68 7.86 7.24 14.32
CA CYS A 68 7.11 6.13 13.74
C CYS A 68 6.41 5.34 14.83
N TYR A 69 5.29 4.72 14.49
CA TYR A 69 4.53 3.83 15.38
C TYR A 69 4.34 2.45 14.72
N ALA A 70 5.46 1.73 14.61
CA ALA A 70 5.55 0.50 13.83
C ALA A 70 4.91 -0.71 14.53
N LYS A 71 4.39 -1.65 13.74
CA LYS A 71 3.92 -2.96 14.22
C LYS A 71 5.12 -3.86 14.55
N CYS A 72 5.05 -4.58 15.67
CA CYS A 72 6.16 -5.40 16.17
C CYS A 72 5.94 -6.91 16.06
N ILE A 73 4.73 -7.38 15.75
CA ILE A 73 4.46 -8.82 15.66
C ILE A 73 5.32 -9.45 14.57
N ASN A 74 6.00 -10.55 14.91
CA ASN A 74 6.98 -11.25 14.08
C ASN A 74 8.16 -10.37 13.62
N LEU A 75 8.46 -9.25 14.28
CA LEU A 75 9.60 -8.41 13.92
C LEU A 75 10.92 -9.17 14.13
N SER A 76 11.79 -9.15 13.13
CA SER A 76 13.14 -9.74 13.23
C SER A 76 14.19 -8.87 12.57
N ALA A 77 15.41 -8.87 13.13
CA ALA A 77 16.54 -8.13 12.60
C ALA A 77 16.92 -8.55 11.17
N GLU A 78 16.61 -9.79 10.78
CA GLU A 78 16.90 -10.33 9.45
C GLU A 78 15.95 -9.78 8.38
N ARG A 79 14.67 -9.56 8.73
CA ARG A 79 13.64 -9.13 7.79
C ARG A 79 13.52 -7.61 7.71
N GLU A 80 13.60 -6.94 8.86
CA GLU A 80 13.37 -5.50 9.00
C GLU A 80 14.43 -4.88 9.94
N PRO A 81 15.72 -4.88 9.54
CA PRO A 81 16.82 -4.46 10.39
C PRO A 81 16.71 -3.00 10.84
N GLU A 82 16.20 -2.10 10.01
CA GLU A 82 16.07 -0.67 10.33
C GLU A 82 15.10 -0.46 11.48
N ILE A 83 13.91 -1.08 11.41
CA ILE A 83 12.89 -1.00 12.46
C ILE A 83 13.37 -1.70 13.73
N PHE A 84 13.97 -2.89 13.61
CA PHE A 84 14.49 -3.63 14.76
C PHE A 84 15.56 -2.84 15.51
N ASN A 85 16.50 -2.22 14.79
CA ASN A 85 17.58 -1.42 15.38
C ASN A 85 17.10 -0.08 15.93
N ALA A 86 15.94 0.42 15.49
CA ALA A 86 15.30 1.60 16.08
C ALA A 86 14.73 1.32 17.48
N ILE A 87 14.60 0.06 17.91
CA ILE A 87 14.11 -0.27 19.25
C ILE A 87 15.26 -0.21 20.25
N ARG A 88 15.40 0.95 20.92
CA ARG A 88 16.46 1.22 21.91
C ARG A 88 15.97 2.22 22.96
N PHE A 89 16.85 2.65 23.87
CA PHE A 89 16.48 3.68 24.86
C PHE A 89 15.91 4.93 24.17
N GLY A 90 14.71 5.34 24.58
CA GLY A 90 13.93 6.40 23.94
C GLY A 90 12.71 5.88 23.17
N SER A 91 12.69 4.59 22.81
CA SER A 91 11.53 3.94 22.21
C SER A 91 10.55 3.46 23.28
N VAL A 92 9.27 3.34 22.93
CA VAL A 92 8.21 2.77 23.77
C VAL A 92 7.69 1.52 23.09
N LEU A 93 7.71 0.39 23.81
CA LEU A 93 7.09 -0.86 23.37
C LEU A 93 5.72 -0.99 24.01
N GLU A 94 4.71 -1.35 23.21
CA GLU A 94 3.33 -1.44 23.64
C GLU A 94 2.79 -2.86 23.38
N ASN A 95 2.24 -3.46 24.44
CA ASN A 95 1.62 -4.79 24.43
C ASN A 95 2.52 -5.94 23.93
N VAL A 96 3.85 -5.77 23.95
CA VAL A 96 4.79 -6.87 23.68
C VAL A 96 4.99 -7.72 24.94
N VAL A 97 5.20 -9.02 24.73
CA VAL A 97 5.63 -9.93 25.79
C VAL A 97 7.15 -9.99 25.82
N TYR A 98 7.73 -10.05 27.01
CA TYR A 98 9.18 -10.14 27.20
C TYR A 98 9.50 -11.05 28.38
N ASP A 99 10.68 -11.66 28.33
CA ASP A 99 11.16 -12.49 29.43
C ASP A 99 11.54 -11.61 30.64
N GLN A 100 10.94 -11.89 31.80
CA GLN A 100 11.08 -11.03 32.99
C GLN A 100 12.51 -11.00 33.57
N HIS A 101 13.35 -11.98 33.26
CA HIS A 101 14.72 -12.08 33.77
C HIS A 101 15.73 -11.42 32.83
N THR A 102 15.73 -11.84 31.56
CA THR A 102 16.63 -11.38 30.49
C THR A 102 16.20 -10.06 29.87
N ARG A 103 14.93 -9.67 30.03
CA ARG A 103 14.29 -8.50 29.38
C ARG A 103 14.26 -8.56 27.85
N ILE A 104 14.54 -9.72 27.27
CA ILE A 104 14.44 -9.93 25.83
C ILE A 104 12.96 -9.99 25.43
N VAL A 105 12.58 -9.20 24.45
CA VAL A 105 11.22 -9.17 23.88
C VAL A 105 11.01 -10.38 23.00
N ASN A 106 9.86 -11.04 23.15
CA ASN A 106 9.41 -12.09 22.25
C ASN A 106 8.43 -11.49 21.23
N TYR A 107 8.93 -11.13 20.04
CA TYR A 107 8.12 -10.53 18.98
C TYR A 107 7.15 -11.50 18.31
N ASP A 108 7.29 -12.80 18.53
CA ASP A 108 6.37 -13.81 17.98
C ASP A 108 5.18 -14.08 18.92
N ASP A 109 5.16 -13.50 20.12
CA ASP A 109 4.11 -13.70 21.12
C ASP A 109 2.98 -12.68 20.94
N SER A 110 1.81 -13.18 20.53
CA SER A 110 0.56 -12.42 20.38
C SER A 110 -0.45 -12.68 21.50
N SER A 111 -0.05 -13.28 22.62
CA SER A 111 -0.98 -13.66 23.71
C SER A 111 -1.79 -12.50 24.29
N LEU A 112 -1.26 -11.27 24.21
CA LEU A 112 -2.00 -10.05 24.55
C LEU A 112 -2.79 -9.51 23.35
N THR A 113 -2.15 -9.44 22.19
CA THR A 113 -2.74 -8.97 20.92
C THR A 113 -1.78 -9.23 19.76
N GLU A 114 -2.32 -9.40 18.55
CA GLU A 114 -1.50 -9.36 17.32
C GLU A 114 -1.08 -7.94 16.91
N ASN A 115 -1.65 -6.89 17.51
CA ASN A 115 -1.31 -5.49 17.24
C ASN A 115 -0.28 -4.94 18.23
N THR A 116 0.79 -5.69 18.49
CA THR A 116 1.94 -5.18 19.25
C THR A 116 2.64 -4.07 18.49
N ARG A 117 3.16 -3.06 19.21
CA ARG A 117 3.66 -1.82 18.59
C ARG A 117 4.94 -1.30 19.25
N CYS A 118 5.67 -0.49 18.50
CA CYS A 118 6.76 0.32 19.02
C CYS A 118 6.69 1.75 18.49
N ALA A 119 6.70 2.73 19.38
CA ALA A 119 6.88 4.13 19.05
C ALA A 119 8.35 4.52 19.22
N TYR A 120 8.94 5.17 18.21
CA TYR A 120 10.31 5.68 18.27
C TYR A 120 10.47 6.99 17.49
N PRO A 121 11.41 7.88 17.89
CA PRO A 121 11.72 9.10 17.13
C PRO A 121 12.25 8.76 15.73
N ILE A 122 11.99 9.63 14.75
CA ILE A 122 12.37 9.39 13.35
C ILE A 122 13.89 9.27 13.19
N GLU A 123 14.67 9.96 14.03
CA GLU A 123 16.14 9.93 14.06
C GLU A 123 16.72 8.56 14.46
N PHE A 124 15.87 7.61 14.89
CA PHE A 124 16.30 6.25 15.17
C PHE A 124 16.40 5.40 13.89
N ILE A 125 15.80 5.85 12.80
CA ILE A 125 15.98 5.26 11.47
C ILE A 125 17.22 5.89 10.81
N PRO A 126 18.28 5.11 10.51
CA PRO A 126 19.56 5.67 10.04
C PRO A 126 19.47 6.47 8.74
N ASN A 127 18.57 6.08 7.84
CA ASN A 127 18.30 6.74 6.57
C ASN A 127 17.07 7.65 6.61
N ALA A 128 16.63 8.12 7.78
CA ALA A 128 15.59 9.14 7.85
C ALA A 128 16.06 10.46 7.21
N LYS A 129 15.14 11.13 6.51
CA LYS A 129 15.34 12.50 6.01
C LYS A 129 15.01 13.47 7.15
N VAL A 130 15.99 14.26 7.59
CA VAL A 130 15.80 15.28 8.63
C VAL A 130 16.25 16.65 8.08
N PRO A 131 15.38 17.67 8.00
CA PRO A 131 13.95 17.63 8.37
C PRO A 131 13.14 16.72 7.43
N CYS A 132 12.03 16.18 7.93
CA CYS A 132 11.12 15.25 7.24
C CYS A 132 10.27 15.93 6.14
N ILE A 133 10.95 16.65 5.24
CA ILE A 133 10.37 17.50 4.20
C ILE A 133 11.15 17.26 2.92
N SER A 134 10.45 16.98 1.82
CA SER A 134 11.01 17.05 0.48
C SER A 134 10.46 18.27 -0.25
N SER A 135 11.35 19.06 -0.86
CA SER A 135 10.96 20.11 -1.82
C SER A 135 10.65 19.54 -3.21
N SER A 136 10.87 18.24 -3.42
CA SER A 136 10.47 17.55 -4.63
C SER A 136 9.03 17.08 -4.52
N HIS A 137 8.36 16.99 -5.67
CA HIS A 137 7.04 16.40 -5.74
C HIS A 137 7.12 14.89 -5.99
N PRO A 138 6.19 14.11 -5.40
CA PRO A 138 6.00 12.70 -5.72
C PRO A 138 5.99 12.44 -7.21
N LYS A 139 6.89 11.56 -7.66
CA LYS A 139 6.93 11.01 -9.02
C LYS A 139 6.14 9.72 -9.11
N ASN A 140 6.05 8.97 -8.00
CA ASN A 140 5.35 7.69 -7.94
C ASN A 140 4.32 7.67 -6.81
N ILE A 141 3.11 7.27 -7.14
CA ILE A 141 1.99 7.05 -6.22
C ILE A 141 1.69 5.56 -6.18
N ILE A 142 1.93 4.92 -5.05
CA ILE A 142 1.87 3.46 -4.94
C ILE A 142 0.71 3.09 -4.01
N LEU A 143 -0.25 2.33 -4.55
CA LEU A 143 -1.40 1.80 -3.82
C LEU A 143 -1.12 0.33 -3.50
N LEU A 144 -0.84 0.03 -2.23
CA LEU A 144 -0.60 -1.33 -1.76
C LEU A 144 -1.92 -2.00 -1.37
N THR A 145 -2.12 -3.19 -1.90
CA THR A 145 -3.23 -4.06 -1.52
C THR A 145 -2.71 -5.43 -1.13
N CYS A 146 -3.35 -6.08 -0.17
CA CYS A 146 -3.09 -7.48 0.17
C CYS A 146 -4.27 -8.31 -0.32
N ASP A 147 -4.24 -8.72 -1.60
CA ASP A 147 -5.32 -9.51 -2.19
C ASP A 147 -5.17 -10.99 -1.82
N ALA A 148 -6.04 -11.49 -0.93
CA ALA A 148 -6.08 -12.89 -0.54
C ALA A 148 -6.90 -13.78 -1.50
N TYR A 149 -7.55 -13.21 -2.53
CA TYR A 149 -8.21 -13.96 -3.60
C TYR A 149 -7.25 -14.37 -4.71
N GLY A 150 -6.08 -13.71 -4.82
CA GLY A 150 -5.05 -14.03 -5.82
C GLY A 150 -5.44 -13.64 -7.25
N ILE A 151 -6.25 -12.60 -7.40
CA ILE A 151 -6.82 -12.13 -8.67
C ILE A 151 -6.13 -10.86 -9.15
N LEU A 152 -5.68 -9.98 -8.26
CA LEU A 152 -5.01 -8.74 -8.64
C LEU A 152 -3.55 -9.01 -9.07
N PRO A 153 -3.08 -8.39 -10.17
CA PRO A 153 -1.70 -8.52 -10.63
C PRO A 153 -0.69 -8.05 -9.58
N PRO A 154 0.54 -8.61 -9.54
CA PRO A 154 1.60 -8.11 -8.66
C PRO A 154 1.87 -6.61 -8.82
N VAL A 155 1.74 -6.09 -10.04
CA VAL A 155 1.83 -4.66 -10.33
C VAL A 155 0.95 -4.29 -11.52
N SER A 156 0.30 -3.14 -11.44
CA SER A 156 -0.42 -2.53 -12.55
C SER A 156 -0.15 -1.04 -12.62
N LYS A 157 0.03 -0.50 -13.84
CA LYS A 157 0.09 0.95 -14.07
C LYS A 157 -1.33 1.48 -14.21
N LEU A 158 -1.65 2.53 -13.45
CA LEU A 158 -2.99 3.11 -13.41
C LEU A 158 -3.06 4.39 -14.22
N SER A 159 -4.18 4.60 -14.92
CA SER A 159 -4.57 5.95 -15.34
C SER A 159 -4.95 6.81 -14.13
N SER A 160 -5.08 8.13 -14.30
CA SER A 160 -5.54 9.02 -13.23
C SER A 160 -6.92 8.63 -12.70
N SER A 161 -7.85 8.25 -13.58
CA SER A 161 -9.20 7.84 -13.19
C SER A 161 -9.22 6.49 -12.45
N GLN A 162 -8.35 5.55 -12.85
CA GLN A 162 -8.14 4.29 -12.12
C GLN A 162 -7.48 4.51 -10.78
N ALA A 163 -6.50 5.40 -10.68
CA ALA A 163 -5.87 5.79 -9.42
C ALA A 163 -6.92 6.35 -8.46
N MET A 164 -7.81 7.23 -8.92
CA MET A 164 -8.94 7.72 -8.12
C MET A 164 -9.89 6.59 -7.69
N TYR A 165 -10.28 5.69 -8.61
CA TYR A 165 -11.18 4.58 -8.29
C TYR A 165 -10.59 3.65 -7.23
N HIS A 166 -9.34 3.21 -7.41
CA HIS A 166 -8.68 2.32 -6.46
C HIS A 166 -8.32 3.01 -5.15
N PHE A 167 -8.02 4.32 -5.17
CA PHE A 167 -7.81 5.11 -3.97
C PHE A 167 -9.10 5.25 -3.16
N ILE A 168 -10.24 5.59 -3.77
CA ILE A 168 -11.54 5.66 -3.09
C ILE A 168 -11.98 4.26 -2.62
N SER A 169 -11.68 3.21 -3.40
CA SER A 169 -12.00 1.84 -2.98
C SER A 169 -11.19 1.42 -1.76
N GLY A 170 -9.88 1.70 -1.77
CA GLY A 170 -8.97 1.36 -0.67
C GLY A 170 -9.02 -0.11 -0.28
N TYR A 171 -8.95 -0.98 -1.28
CA TYR A 171 -9.16 -2.42 -1.15
C TYR A 171 -7.96 -3.13 -0.50
N THR A 172 -8.25 -4.03 0.43
CA THR A 172 -7.38 -5.10 0.91
C THR A 172 -8.24 -6.34 1.22
N ALA A 173 -7.63 -7.47 1.54
CA ALA A 173 -8.34 -8.60 2.13
C ALA A 173 -7.90 -8.86 3.57
N LYS A 174 -8.84 -9.30 4.40
CA LYS A 174 -8.57 -9.97 5.66
C LYS A 174 -8.17 -11.40 5.37
N ILE A 175 -7.15 -11.89 6.10
CA ILE A 175 -6.64 -13.25 5.93
C ILE A 175 -7.36 -14.15 6.93
N ALA A 176 -7.73 -15.36 6.49
CA ALA A 176 -8.37 -16.33 7.37
C ALA A 176 -7.41 -16.74 8.50
N GLY A 177 -7.92 -16.70 9.74
CA GLY A 177 -7.16 -17.06 10.95
C GLY A 177 -6.32 -15.95 11.58
N THR A 178 -6.29 -14.73 11.03
CA THR A 178 -5.64 -13.56 11.67
C THR A 178 -6.65 -12.65 12.40
N GLU A 179 -7.94 -12.88 12.23
CA GLU A 179 -9.00 -12.15 12.93
C GLU A 179 -10.07 -13.15 13.44
N ASP A 180 -10.57 -12.92 14.64
CA ASP A 180 -11.61 -13.76 15.26
C ASP A 180 -12.84 -13.87 14.33
N GLY A 181 -13.15 -15.09 13.89
CA GLY A 181 -14.32 -15.39 13.06
C GLY A 181 -14.10 -15.37 11.54
N VAL A 182 -12.90 -15.02 11.05
CA VAL A 182 -12.59 -15.02 9.60
C VAL A 182 -12.04 -16.40 9.19
N THR A 183 -12.87 -17.20 8.52
CA THR A 183 -12.50 -18.56 8.04
C THR A 183 -12.12 -18.63 6.56
N GLU A 184 -12.49 -17.62 5.77
CA GLU A 184 -12.16 -17.49 4.35
C GLU A 184 -11.71 -16.04 4.06
N PRO A 185 -10.96 -15.78 2.97
CA PRO A 185 -10.64 -14.42 2.55
C PRO A 185 -11.87 -13.52 2.46
N GLU A 186 -11.82 -12.39 3.17
CA GLU A 186 -12.88 -11.39 3.15
C GLU A 186 -12.36 -10.07 2.58
N ALA A 187 -12.98 -9.61 1.49
CA ALA A 187 -12.69 -8.31 0.91
C ALA A 187 -13.04 -7.18 1.89
N THR A 188 -12.08 -6.30 2.16
CA THR A 188 -12.24 -5.13 3.01
C THR A 188 -11.92 -3.87 2.21
N PHE A 189 -12.77 -2.86 2.34
CA PHE A 189 -12.62 -1.59 1.64
C PHE A 189 -12.53 -0.48 2.68
N SER A 190 -11.47 0.32 2.63
CA SER A 190 -11.27 1.47 3.49
C SER A 190 -10.91 2.66 2.62
N ALA A 191 -11.90 3.50 2.33
CA ALA A 191 -11.72 4.64 1.44
C ALA A 191 -10.46 5.46 1.71
N CYS A 192 -9.75 5.82 0.64
CA CYS A 192 -8.46 6.52 0.66
C CYS A 192 -7.37 5.79 1.47
N PHE A 193 -7.51 4.47 1.67
CA PHE A 193 -6.69 3.65 2.56
C PHE A 193 -6.62 4.16 4.00
N GLY A 194 -7.63 4.93 4.45
CA GLY A 194 -7.60 5.64 5.74
C GLY A 194 -8.99 6.10 6.19
N GLN A 195 -10.04 5.37 5.84
CA GLN A 195 -11.45 5.76 6.04
C GLN A 195 -11.76 6.25 7.47
N PRO A 196 -11.28 5.63 8.56
CA PRO A 196 -11.57 6.09 9.91
C PRO A 196 -11.08 7.51 10.23
N PHE A 197 -10.13 8.04 9.46
CA PHE A 197 -9.50 9.34 9.68
C PHE A 197 -10.04 10.43 8.74
N LEU A 198 -10.86 10.06 7.76
CA LEU A 198 -11.39 11.00 6.78
C LEU A 198 -12.50 11.86 7.38
N VAL A 199 -12.40 13.17 7.19
CA VAL A 199 -13.43 14.14 7.62
C VAL A 199 -14.31 14.61 6.46
N LEU A 200 -13.88 14.38 5.22
CA LEU A 200 -14.55 14.85 4.01
C LEU A 200 -14.91 13.65 3.14
N HIS A 201 -15.79 13.84 2.17
CA HIS A 201 -16.11 12.78 1.21
C HIS A 201 -14.83 12.28 0.49
N PRO A 202 -14.62 10.94 0.34
CA PRO A 202 -13.41 10.37 -0.26
C PRO A 202 -13.03 10.95 -1.63
N TYR A 203 -14.06 11.22 -2.46
CA TYR A 203 -13.87 11.82 -3.78
C TYR A 203 -13.09 13.14 -3.74
N ARG A 204 -13.21 13.92 -2.66
CA ARG A 204 -12.48 15.19 -2.52
C ARG A 204 -10.96 14.97 -2.42
N TYR A 205 -10.51 13.99 -1.63
CA TYR A 205 -9.10 13.64 -1.54
C TYR A 205 -8.61 13.02 -2.85
N ALA A 206 -9.41 12.16 -3.47
CA ALA A 206 -9.09 11.55 -4.75
C ALA A 206 -8.92 12.58 -5.87
N LYS A 207 -9.78 13.60 -5.93
CA LYS A 207 -9.67 14.67 -6.93
C LYS A 207 -8.40 15.49 -6.73
N MET A 208 -8.10 15.87 -5.49
CA MET A 208 -6.86 16.57 -5.15
C MET A 208 -5.61 15.74 -5.49
N LEU A 209 -5.65 14.43 -5.26
CA LEU A 209 -4.57 13.51 -5.64
C LEU A 209 -4.38 13.48 -7.15
N ALA A 210 -5.46 13.33 -7.92
CA ALA A 210 -5.40 13.33 -9.38
C ALA A 210 -4.90 14.66 -9.95
N ASP A 211 -5.34 15.80 -9.40
CA ASP A 211 -4.87 17.13 -9.81
C ASP A 211 -3.36 17.28 -9.58
N LYS A 212 -2.87 16.84 -8.42
CA LYS A 212 -1.43 16.83 -8.12
C LYS A 212 -0.65 15.89 -9.03
N MET A 213 -1.16 14.68 -9.27
CA MET A 213 -0.54 13.73 -10.18
C MET A 213 -0.41 14.29 -11.60
N GLU A 214 -1.47 14.88 -12.15
CA GLU A 214 -1.47 15.47 -13.49
C GLU A 214 -0.50 16.66 -13.56
N HIS A 215 -0.57 17.57 -12.59
CA HIS A 215 0.27 18.75 -12.55
C HIS A 215 1.78 18.41 -12.47
N HIS A 216 2.12 17.39 -11.69
CA HIS A 216 3.50 16.98 -11.46
C HIS A 216 3.95 15.78 -12.32
N LYS A 217 3.09 15.30 -13.22
CA LYS A 217 3.33 14.14 -14.11
C LYS A 217 3.76 12.89 -13.33
N ALA A 218 3.09 12.64 -12.20
CA ALA A 218 3.34 11.47 -11.38
C ALA A 218 2.66 10.23 -11.95
N ASP A 219 3.35 9.09 -11.93
CA ASP A 219 2.77 7.80 -12.28
C ASP A 219 2.10 7.15 -11.05
N ALA A 220 0.98 6.45 -11.27
CA ALA A 220 0.29 5.70 -10.23
C ALA A 220 0.34 4.18 -10.48
N TRP A 221 0.46 3.44 -9.38
CA TRP A 221 0.73 2.01 -9.38
C TRP A 221 -0.20 1.30 -8.40
N LEU A 222 -0.80 0.19 -8.81
CA LEU A 222 -1.45 -0.75 -7.89
C LEU A 222 -0.54 -1.95 -7.70
N ILE A 223 -0.17 -2.27 -6.46
CA ILE A 223 0.74 -3.37 -6.14
C ILE A 223 0.06 -4.35 -5.21
N ASN A 224 -0.07 -5.59 -5.66
CA ASN A 224 -0.51 -6.70 -4.84
C ASN A 224 0.66 -7.28 -4.04
N THR A 225 0.53 -7.22 -2.71
CA THR A 225 1.45 -7.80 -1.71
C THR A 225 0.85 -9.02 -0.99
N GLY A 226 -0.34 -9.43 -1.44
CA GLY A 226 -1.09 -10.60 -1.00
C GLY A 226 -0.68 -11.83 -1.79
N TRP A 227 -1.65 -12.57 -2.32
CA TRP A 227 -1.48 -13.89 -2.90
C TRP A 227 -1.38 -13.86 -4.43
N ASN A 228 -0.72 -14.89 -4.98
CA ASN A 228 -0.74 -15.20 -6.40
C ASN A 228 -0.81 -16.73 -6.61
N GLY A 229 -1.26 -17.13 -7.80
CA GLY A 229 -1.40 -18.53 -8.21
C GLY A 229 -2.58 -19.28 -7.58
N GLY A 230 -3.48 -18.55 -6.91
CA GLY A 230 -4.64 -19.08 -6.20
C GLY A 230 -5.05 -18.17 -5.05
N ALA A 231 -6.27 -18.36 -4.55
CA ALA A 231 -6.70 -17.74 -3.29
C ALA A 231 -5.91 -18.30 -2.09
N TYR A 232 -6.03 -17.65 -0.93
CA TYR A 232 -5.47 -18.15 0.34
C TYR A 232 -5.80 -19.64 0.56
N GLY A 233 -4.82 -20.42 0.99
CA GLY A 233 -4.92 -21.87 1.15
C GLY A 233 -4.50 -22.68 -0.10
N VAL A 234 -4.52 -22.08 -1.30
CA VAL A 234 -4.06 -22.71 -2.56
C VAL A 234 -2.86 -21.98 -3.16
N GLY A 235 -2.98 -20.65 -3.28
CA GLY A 235 -1.92 -19.78 -3.75
C GLY A 235 -0.87 -19.53 -2.68
N GLU A 236 0.16 -18.79 -3.07
CA GLU A 236 1.23 -18.37 -2.17
C GLU A 236 1.29 -16.85 -2.08
N ARG A 237 1.66 -16.33 -0.91
CA ARG A 237 1.92 -14.90 -0.76
C ARG A 237 3.08 -14.49 -1.67
N ILE A 238 2.91 -13.39 -2.39
CA ILE A 238 3.95 -12.81 -3.25
C ILE A 238 5.19 -12.57 -2.39
N LYS A 239 6.30 -13.16 -2.82
CA LYS A 239 7.56 -13.11 -2.07
C LYS A 239 8.02 -11.65 -1.97
N LEU A 240 8.42 -11.22 -0.77
CA LEU A 240 8.90 -9.85 -0.53
C LEU A 240 9.99 -9.41 -1.52
N LYS A 241 10.89 -10.32 -1.91
CA LYS A 241 11.92 -10.04 -2.93
C LYS A 241 11.33 -9.59 -4.28
N TYR A 242 10.17 -10.10 -4.68
CA TYR A 242 9.49 -9.71 -5.92
C TYR A 242 8.81 -8.35 -5.75
N SER A 243 8.16 -8.10 -4.61
CA SER A 243 7.61 -6.77 -4.31
C SER A 243 8.71 -5.70 -4.29
N ARG A 244 9.87 -5.97 -3.68
CA ARG A 244 11.03 -5.05 -3.71
C ARG A 244 11.57 -4.85 -5.12
N ALA A 245 11.66 -5.91 -5.94
CA ALA A 245 12.08 -5.78 -7.34
C ALA A 245 11.11 -4.93 -8.18
N ILE A 246 9.80 -5.06 -7.94
CA ILE A 246 8.77 -4.19 -8.55
C ILE A 246 8.99 -2.73 -8.14
N ILE A 247 9.20 -2.46 -6.84
CA ILE A 247 9.46 -1.11 -6.34
C ILE A 247 10.75 -0.54 -6.95
N ASP A 248 11.83 -1.32 -7.03
CA ASP A 248 13.07 -0.94 -7.69
C ASP A 248 12.84 -0.58 -9.17
N ALA A 249 12.01 -1.35 -9.89
CA ALA A 249 11.66 -1.11 -11.29
C ALA A 249 10.74 0.11 -11.50
N ILE A 250 9.92 0.46 -10.49
CA ILE A 250 9.18 1.73 -10.46
C ILE A 250 10.16 2.90 -10.30
N HIS A 251 11.06 2.83 -9.31
CA HIS A 251 12.00 3.91 -9.02
C HIS A 251 13.00 4.16 -10.15
N SER A 252 13.47 3.11 -10.82
CA SER A 252 14.38 3.22 -11.97
C SER A 252 13.71 3.81 -13.21
N GLY A 253 12.37 3.84 -13.26
CA GLY A 253 11.59 4.21 -14.44
C GLY A 253 11.47 3.10 -15.48
N GLU A 254 11.96 1.89 -15.20
CA GLU A 254 11.78 0.71 -16.07
C GLU A 254 10.31 0.49 -16.37
N LEU A 255 9.48 0.41 -15.32
CA LEU A 255 8.05 0.17 -15.49
C LEU A 255 7.36 1.34 -16.18
N ALA A 256 7.75 2.58 -15.91
CA ALA A 256 7.16 3.74 -16.58
C ALA A 256 7.28 3.69 -18.12
N ASN A 257 8.32 3.02 -18.63
CA ASN A 257 8.63 2.87 -20.06
C ASN A 257 8.38 1.45 -20.60
N SER A 258 7.71 0.58 -19.84
CA SER A 258 7.49 -0.82 -20.23
C SER A 258 6.35 -1.00 -21.24
N GLU A 259 6.29 -2.17 -21.85
CA GLU A 259 5.12 -2.61 -22.62
C GLU A 259 4.06 -3.21 -21.70
N TYR A 260 2.80 -2.90 -21.96
CA TYR A 260 1.68 -3.32 -21.14
C TYR A 260 0.68 -4.19 -21.93
N GLU A 261 0.01 -5.09 -21.21
CA GLU A 261 -1.19 -5.80 -21.65
C GLU A 261 -2.38 -5.45 -20.75
N ASN A 262 -3.58 -5.42 -21.32
CA ASN A 262 -4.79 -5.14 -20.56
C ASN A 262 -5.25 -6.40 -19.82
N TYR A 263 -5.55 -6.24 -18.54
CA TYR A 263 -6.15 -7.26 -17.70
C TYR A 263 -7.66 -7.04 -17.64
N GLU A 264 -8.37 -7.85 -18.42
CA GLU A 264 -9.81 -7.76 -18.58
C GLU A 264 -10.58 -7.89 -17.26
N VAL A 265 -11.84 -7.48 -17.27
CA VAL A 265 -12.71 -7.27 -16.11
C VAL A 265 -12.26 -6.11 -15.23
N PHE A 266 -11.01 -6.07 -14.76
CA PHE A 266 -10.51 -4.96 -13.93
C PHE A 266 -9.97 -3.78 -14.75
N ASN A 267 -9.75 -3.98 -16.05
CA ASN A 267 -9.20 -3.00 -17.00
C ASN A 267 -7.79 -2.49 -16.60
N LEU A 268 -7.01 -3.28 -15.87
CA LEU A 268 -5.69 -2.87 -15.36
C LEU A 268 -4.60 -3.07 -16.41
N ASN A 269 -3.57 -2.21 -16.43
CA ASN A 269 -2.42 -2.39 -17.32
C ASN A 269 -1.32 -3.17 -16.60
N ILE A 270 -1.08 -4.42 -17.02
CA ILE A 270 -0.02 -5.29 -16.49
C ILE A 270 1.23 -5.16 -17.36
N PRO A 271 2.43 -4.96 -16.78
CA PRO A 271 3.66 -4.95 -17.57
C PRO A 271 3.97 -6.37 -18.08
N LYS A 272 4.46 -6.48 -19.32
CA LYS A 272 4.85 -7.79 -19.89
C LYS A 272 6.11 -8.38 -19.25
N SER A 273 6.94 -7.54 -18.64
CA SER A 273 8.17 -7.94 -17.94
C SER A 273 8.51 -6.96 -16.82
N CYS A 274 9.20 -7.46 -15.80
CA CYS A 274 9.78 -6.66 -14.71
C CYS A 274 11.08 -7.34 -14.25
N THR A 275 12.19 -6.61 -14.25
CA THR A 275 13.50 -7.15 -13.83
C THR A 275 13.41 -7.76 -12.42
N GLY A 276 13.98 -8.95 -12.23
CA GLY A 276 13.98 -9.65 -10.93
C GLY A 276 12.66 -10.34 -10.57
N VAL A 277 11.66 -10.31 -11.45
CA VAL A 277 10.35 -10.93 -11.27
C VAL A 277 10.07 -11.93 -12.41
N PRO A 278 9.68 -13.19 -12.12
CA PRO A 278 9.31 -14.13 -13.18
C PRO A 278 8.10 -13.64 -13.98
N SER A 279 8.17 -13.66 -15.32
CA SER A 279 7.13 -13.08 -16.18
C SER A 279 5.75 -13.72 -16.02
N GLU A 280 5.71 -15.01 -15.69
CA GLU A 280 4.48 -15.76 -15.48
C GLU A 280 3.67 -15.20 -14.31
N ILE A 281 4.31 -14.71 -13.25
CA ILE A 281 3.60 -14.22 -12.06
C ILE A 281 2.91 -12.87 -12.30
N LEU A 282 3.36 -12.11 -13.31
CA LEU A 282 2.82 -10.77 -13.59
C LEU A 282 1.34 -10.84 -14.03
N HIS A 283 0.93 -11.94 -14.67
CA HIS A 283 -0.45 -12.16 -15.07
C HIS A 283 -1.08 -13.29 -14.22
N PRO A 284 -1.95 -12.98 -13.24
CA PRO A 284 -2.41 -13.95 -12.24
C PRO A 284 -2.99 -15.25 -12.81
N SER A 285 -3.78 -15.16 -13.89
CA SER A 285 -4.36 -16.36 -14.55
C SER A 285 -3.30 -17.37 -15.03
N ARG A 286 -2.10 -16.93 -15.41
CA ARG A 286 -1.04 -17.81 -15.94
C ARG A 286 -0.44 -18.71 -14.86
N THR A 287 -0.62 -18.34 -13.60
CA THR A 287 -0.08 -19.08 -12.45
C THR A 287 -1.15 -19.75 -11.60
N TRP A 288 -2.42 -19.61 -11.96
CA TRP A 288 -3.54 -20.16 -11.19
C TRP A 288 -3.47 -21.70 -11.16
N LYS A 289 -3.37 -22.26 -9.96
CA LYS A 289 -3.23 -23.72 -9.75
C LYS A 289 -4.58 -24.47 -9.81
N GLY A 290 -5.70 -23.78 -9.64
CA GLY A 290 -7.06 -24.35 -9.68
C GLY A 290 -7.60 -24.50 -11.11
N THR A 291 -8.90 -24.82 -11.23
CA THR A 291 -9.54 -24.87 -12.56
C THR A 291 -9.75 -23.46 -13.14
N GLN A 292 -9.89 -23.36 -14.45
CA GLN A 292 -10.24 -22.09 -15.11
C GLN A 292 -11.61 -21.57 -14.65
N GLU A 293 -12.55 -22.45 -14.36
CA GLU A 293 -13.87 -22.10 -13.83
C GLU A 293 -13.76 -21.48 -12.43
N ASP A 294 -12.92 -22.05 -11.56
CA ASP A 294 -12.66 -21.49 -10.23
C ASP A 294 -12.01 -20.11 -10.31
N TYR A 295 -11.06 -19.92 -11.24
CA TYR A 295 -10.43 -18.63 -11.47
C TYR A 295 -11.48 -17.57 -11.87
N VAL A 296 -12.31 -17.88 -12.87
CA VAL A 296 -13.37 -16.96 -13.34
C VAL A 296 -14.35 -16.64 -12.23
N LYS A 297 -14.79 -17.65 -11.47
CA LYS A 297 -15.71 -17.46 -10.34
C LYS A 297 -15.11 -16.56 -9.25
N THR A 298 -13.85 -16.78 -8.88
CA THR A 298 -13.17 -15.96 -7.86
C THR A 298 -12.92 -14.54 -8.36
N ARG A 299 -12.49 -14.37 -9.61
CA ARG A 299 -12.33 -13.07 -10.27
C ARG A 299 -13.62 -12.26 -10.25
N ASP A 300 -14.72 -12.89 -10.66
CA ASP A 300 -16.02 -12.24 -10.77
C ASP A 300 -16.60 -11.92 -9.39
N THR A 301 -16.33 -12.76 -8.39
CA THR A 301 -16.68 -12.49 -6.99
C THR A 301 -15.98 -11.22 -6.50
N LEU A 302 -14.66 -11.12 -6.68
CA LEU A 302 -13.91 -9.93 -6.29
C LEU A 302 -14.39 -8.68 -7.05
N ALA A 303 -14.60 -8.78 -8.35
CA ALA A 303 -15.11 -7.67 -9.17
C ALA A 303 -16.49 -7.19 -8.67
N LYS A 304 -17.41 -8.11 -8.33
CA LYS A 304 -18.70 -7.76 -7.71
C LYS A 304 -18.53 -7.02 -6.40
N SER A 305 -17.60 -7.43 -5.54
CA SER A 305 -17.31 -6.74 -4.27
C SER A 305 -16.84 -5.30 -4.51
N PHE A 306 -15.97 -5.07 -5.50
CA PHE A 306 -15.55 -3.71 -5.88
C PHE A 306 -16.74 -2.87 -6.36
N ILE A 307 -17.56 -3.41 -7.27
CA ILE A 307 -18.73 -2.70 -7.83
C ILE A 307 -19.73 -2.36 -6.72
N GLU A 308 -20.04 -3.31 -5.83
CA GLU A 308 -20.99 -3.12 -4.74
C GLU A 308 -20.49 -2.06 -3.75
N ASN A 309 -19.23 -2.14 -3.33
CA ASN A 309 -18.63 -1.15 -2.44
C ASN A 309 -18.66 0.26 -3.06
N PHE A 310 -18.38 0.38 -4.36
CA PHE A 310 -18.29 1.70 -4.99
C PHE A 310 -19.64 2.41 -5.14
N LYS A 311 -20.77 1.71 -5.07
CA LYS A 311 -22.11 2.31 -5.08
C LYS A 311 -22.30 3.34 -3.97
N ILE A 312 -21.59 3.20 -2.85
CA ILE A 312 -21.62 4.13 -1.71
C ILE A 312 -21.13 5.53 -2.13
N TYR A 313 -20.21 5.61 -3.10
CA TYR A 313 -19.53 6.85 -3.49
C TYR A 313 -19.97 7.39 -4.86
N GLN A 314 -20.68 6.60 -5.64
CA GLN A 314 -20.93 6.87 -7.07
C GLN A 314 -21.67 8.19 -7.32
N GLU A 315 -22.62 8.59 -6.47
CA GLU A 315 -23.46 9.79 -6.70
C GLU A 315 -22.66 11.09 -6.64
N GLN A 316 -21.56 11.11 -5.88
CA GLN A 316 -20.69 12.27 -5.69
C GLN A 316 -19.36 12.13 -6.43
N THR A 317 -19.25 11.14 -7.32
CA THR A 317 -18.03 10.80 -8.04
C THR A 317 -18.24 10.99 -9.53
N ALA A 318 -17.26 11.57 -10.23
CA ALA A 318 -17.33 11.73 -11.69
C ALA A 318 -17.51 10.39 -12.40
N SER A 319 -18.33 10.38 -13.46
CA SER A 319 -18.68 9.17 -14.20
C SER A 319 -17.44 8.44 -14.74
N GLU A 320 -16.42 9.16 -15.21
CA GLU A 320 -15.17 8.56 -15.70
C GLU A 320 -14.47 7.70 -14.63
N VAL A 321 -14.55 8.10 -13.36
CA VAL A 321 -13.96 7.34 -12.25
C VAL A 321 -14.80 6.11 -11.96
N VAL A 322 -16.13 6.24 -11.94
CA VAL A 322 -17.05 5.09 -11.77
C VAL A 322 -16.81 4.03 -12.85
N HIS A 323 -16.65 4.44 -14.11
CA HIS A 323 -16.39 3.54 -15.24
C HIS A 323 -14.94 3.02 -15.31
N SER A 324 -14.05 3.49 -14.44
CA SER A 324 -12.68 2.98 -14.34
C SER A 324 -12.56 1.75 -13.43
N GLY A 325 -13.64 1.37 -12.75
CA GLY A 325 -13.73 0.16 -11.95
C GLY A 325 -13.93 -1.12 -12.78
N PRO A 326 -14.07 -2.27 -12.11
CA PRO A 326 -14.30 -3.53 -12.79
C PRO A 326 -15.64 -3.55 -13.55
N ILE A 327 -15.65 -4.19 -14.72
CA ILE A 327 -16.82 -4.38 -15.57
C ILE A 327 -17.02 -5.88 -15.79
N LEU A 328 -18.17 -6.38 -15.34
CA LEU A 328 -18.59 -7.75 -15.59
C LEU A 328 -19.47 -7.80 -16.84
N SER A 329 -19.15 -8.74 -17.73
CA SER A 329 -19.90 -9.02 -18.96
C SER A 329 -21.22 -9.73 -18.71
#